data_AF-A0A6G2Q1Y3-F1
#
_entry.id   AF-A0A6G2Q1Y3-F1
#
_cell.length_a   1.000
_cell.length_b   1.000
_cell.length_c   1.000
_cell.angle_alpha   90.00
_cell.angle_beta   90.00
_cell.angle_gamma   90.00
#
_symmetry.space_group_name_H-M   'P 1'
#
loop_
_entity.id
_entity.type
_entity.pdbx_description
1 polymer ?
#
loop_
_entity_poly.entity_id
_entity_poly.type
_entity_poly.pdbx_seq_one_letter_code
_entity_poly.pdbx_strand_id
1 'polypeptide(L)' 'MTNDIAAGSPTSDAPSPIGAYIGDPALRAEWDRRYADRTQLWSGRPNGALVAEASGLTPGRVLDVGCGEGADAVWLARAG' A
#
# COMPACT_ATOMS: atom_id res chain seq x y z
N MET A 1 -11.21 4.50 -27.43
CA MET A 1 -10.36 4.30 -26.24
C MET A 1 -11.30 3.81 -25.17
N THR A 2 -11.47 2.49 -25.09
CA THR A 2 -12.56 1.85 -24.33
C THR A 2 -12.12 1.72 -22.88
N ASN A 3 -12.87 2.33 -21.96
CA ASN A 3 -12.68 2.18 -20.52
C ASN A 3 -13.29 0.85 -20.08
N ASP A 4 -12.50 -0.20 -20.00
CA ASP A 4 -12.90 -1.46 -19.38
C ASP A 4 -12.66 -1.38 -17.86
N ILE A 5 -13.55 -0.67 -17.17
CA ILE A 5 -13.74 -0.80 -15.71
C ILE A 5 -14.90 -1.77 -15.51
N ALA A 6 -14.62 -3.07 -15.54
CA ALA A 6 -15.55 -4.10 -15.08
C ALA A 6 -14.83 -5.42 -14.80
N ALA A 7 -14.30 -5.56 -13.59
CA ALA A 7 -14.26 -6.85 -12.93
C ALA A 7 -14.85 -6.62 -11.54
N GLY A 8 -16.17 -6.86 -11.41
CA GLY A 8 -16.85 -6.77 -10.13
C GLY A 8 -16.23 -7.75 -9.15
N SER A 9 -15.77 -7.24 -8.00
CA SER A 9 -15.41 -8.07 -6.86
C SER A 9 -16.63 -8.90 -6.45
N PRO A 10 -16.50 -10.22 -6.21
CA PRO A 10 -17.60 -10.99 -5.65
C PRO A 10 -17.89 -10.43 -4.25
N THR A 11 -19.05 -9.79 -4.10
CA THR A 11 -19.56 -9.33 -2.81
C THR A 11 -19.75 -10.54 -1.92
N SER A 12 -18.88 -10.68 -0.91
CA SER A 12 -19.08 -11.65 0.16
C SER A 12 -20.23 -11.15 1.04
N ASP A 13 -21.44 -11.69 0.82
CA ASP A 13 -22.66 -11.34 1.56
C ASP A 13 -22.73 -11.93 2.99
N ALA A 14 -21.59 -12.33 3.56
CA ALA A 14 -21.53 -12.76 4.96
C ALA A 14 -21.08 -11.58 5.84
N PRO A 15 -21.85 -11.19 6.87
CA PRO A 15 -21.39 -10.20 7.83
C PRO A 15 -20.13 -10.75 8.52
N SER A 16 -18.98 -10.13 8.25
CA SER A 16 -17.73 -10.47 8.96
C SER A 16 -17.93 -10.19 10.45
N PRO A 17 -17.59 -11.15 11.34
CA PRO A 17 -17.58 -10.86 12.76
C PRO A 17 -16.65 -9.67 12.97
N ILE A 18 -17.13 -8.69 13.74
CA ILE A 18 -16.38 -7.50 14.15
C ILE A 18 -14.94 -7.91 14.54
N GLY A 19 -13.97 -7.61 13.69
CA GLY A 19 -12.54 -7.90 13.94
C GLY A 19 -11.81 -8.79 12.93
N ALA A 20 -12.46 -9.40 11.94
CA ALA A 20 -11.76 -10.24 10.94
C ALA A 20 -11.88 -9.68 9.52
N TYR A 21 -11.20 -8.56 9.23
CA TYR A 21 -10.91 -8.24 7.82
C TYR A 21 -9.84 -9.21 7.32
N ILE A 22 -10.28 -10.31 6.69
CA ILE A 22 -9.37 -11.31 6.11
C ILE A 22 -8.81 -10.84 4.75
N GLY A 23 -9.38 -9.77 4.18
CA GLY A 23 -9.05 -9.28 2.85
C GLY A 23 -9.60 -10.19 1.75
N ASP A 24 -9.66 -9.67 0.52
CA ASP A 24 -10.01 -10.46 -0.66
C ASP A 24 -8.80 -11.33 -1.07
N PRO A 25 -8.91 -12.68 -1.05
CA PRO A 25 -7.82 -13.56 -1.44
C PRO A 25 -7.33 -13.34 -2.89
N ALA A 26 -8.23 -12.97 -3.80
CA ALA A 26 -7.88 -12.69 -5.19
C ALA A 26 -7.04 -11.39 -5.28
N LEU A 27 -7.45 -10.35 -4.54
CA LEU A 27 -6.69 -9.10 -4.45
C LEU A 27 -5.31 -9.31 -3.83
N ARG A 28 -5.20 -10.16 -2.80
CA ARG A 28 -3.90 -10.54 -2.23
C ARG A 28 -3.00 -11.20 -3.26
N ALA A 29 -3.51 -12.21 -3.97
CA ALA A 29 -2.73 -12.93 -4.98
C ALA A 29 -2.28 -12.03 -6.16
N GLU A 30 -3.10 -11.04 -6.52
CA GLU A 30 -2.75 -10.00 -7.51
C GLU A 30 -1.51 -9.22 -7.08
N TRP A 31 -1.49 -8.75 -5.83
CA TRP A 31 -0.34 -8.02 -5.27
C TRP A 31 0.90 -8.90 -5.10
N ASP A 32 0.73 -10.13 -4.61
CA ASP A 32 1.83 -11.09 -4.50
C ASP A 32 2.52 -11.32 -5.86
N ARG A 33 1.72 -11.55 -6.91
CA ARG A 33 2.24 -11.72 -8.27
C ARG A 33 2.99 -10.48 -8.76
N ARG A 34 2.41 -9.29 -8.52
CA ARG A 34 3.03 -8.02 -8.91
C ARG A 34 4.43 -7.85 -8.32
N TYR A 35 4.62 -8.20 -7.04
CA TYR A 35 5.93 -8.16 -6.37
C TYR A 35 6.85 -9.33 -6.73
N ALA A 36 6.33 -10.48 -7.14
CA ALA A 36 7.14 -11.60 -7.60
C ALA A 36 7.74 -11.37 -9.00
N ASP A 37 7.03 -10.69 -9.89
CA ASP A 37 7.40 -10.57 -11.31
C ASP A 37 8.51 -9.54 -11.58
N ARG A 38 8.82 -8.65 -10.63
CA ARG A 38 9.75 -7.53 -10.83
C ARG A 38 10.66 -7.33 -9.63
N THR A 39 11.95 -7.12 -9.90
CA THR A 39 12.93 -6.74 -8.87
C THR A 39 12.65 -5.36 -8.26
N GLN A 40 12.04 -4.46 -9.04
CA GLN A 40 11.63 -3.13 -8.60
C GLN A 40 10.39 -2.66 -9.36
N LEU A 41 9.40 -2.17 -8.62
CA LEU A 41 8.11 -1.67 -9.08
C LEU A 41 7.98 -0.17 -8.96
N TRP A 42 8.58 0.42 -7.93
CA TRP A 42 8.48 1.84 -7.64
C TRP A 42 9.82 2.53 -7.88
N SER A 43 9.86 3.84 -7.64
CA SER A 43 11.04 4.67 -7.94
C SER A 43 12.22 4.43 -6.99
N GLY A 44 12.00 3.74 -5.86
CA GLY A 44 12.94 3.67 -4.74
C GLY A 44 13.12 4.99 -3.99
N ARG A 45 12.38 6.05 -4.35
CA ARG A 45 12.41 7.37 -3.71
C ARG A 45 11.15 7.56 -2.86
N PRO A 46 11.22 8.32 -1.75
CA PRO A 46 10.03 8.63 -0.99
C PRO A 46 9.04 9.45 -1.83
N ASN A 47 7.76 9.31 -1.51
CA ASN A 47 6.68 10.08 -2.09
C ASN A 47 6.89 11.57 -1.78
N GLY A 48 6.86 12.41 -2.82
CA GLY A 48 7.07 13.84 -2.67
C GLY A 48 6.05 14.54 -1.77
N ALA A 49 4.80 14.06 -1.76
CA ALA A 49 3.77 14.59 -0.86
C ALA A 49 4.08 14.25 0.60
N LEU A 50 4.51 13.01 0.88
CA LEU A 50 4.91 12.60 2.22
C LEU A 50 6.08 13.45 2.73
N VAL A 51 7.10 13.66 1.90
CA VAL A 51 8.23 14.52 2.26
C VAL A 51 7.77 15.95 2.55
N ALA A 52 6.92 16.52 1.70
CA ALA A 52 6.44 17.90 1.86
C ALA A 52 5.69 18.11 3.19
N GLU A 53 4.82 17.18 3.56
CA GLU A 53 4.00 17.31 4.77
C GLU A 53 4.76 16.93 6.05
N ALA A 54 5.65 15.93 5.99
CA ALA A 54 6.30 15.38 7.18
C ALA A 54 7.60 16.09 7.57
N SER A 55 8.28 16.78 6.64
CA SER A 55 9.63 17.35 6.91
C SER A 55 9.69 18.37 8.05
N GLY A 56 8.56 18.96 8.45
CA GLY A 56 8.47 19.91 9.57
C GLY A 56 7.92 19.34 10.87
N LEU A 57 7.52 18.07 10.89
CA LEU A 57 6.95 17.43 12.07
C LEU A 57 8.05 17.08 13.07
N THR A 58 7.72 17.11 14.36
CA THR A 58 8.61 16.57 15.39
C THR A 58 8.67 15.05 15.24
N PRO A 59 9.88 14.45 15.14
CA PRO A 59 10.03 13.02 15.01
C PRO A 59 9.36 12.21 16.11
N GLY A 60 8.85 11.04 15.74
CA GLY A 60 8.09 10.19 16.65
C GLY A 60 7.91 8.77 16.11
N ARG A 61 6.82 8.11 16.54
CA ARG A 61 6.47 6.77 16.06
C ARG A 61 5.53 6.89 14.87
N VAL A 62 5.86 6.19 13.79
CA VAL A 62 5.11 6.21 12.54
C VAL A 62 4.66 4.80 12.15
N LEU A 63 3.56 4.72 11.39
CA LEU A 63 3.07 3.51 10.73
C LEU A 63 2.92 3.82 9.24
N ASP A 64 3.58 3.04 8.40
CA ASP A 64 3.46 3.10 6.94
C ASP A 64 2.61 1.91 6.45
N VAL A 65 1.35 2.18 6.11
CA VAL A 65 0.39 1.16 5.68
C VAL A 65 0.47 0.95 4.18
N GLY A 66 0.74 -0.28 3.76
CA GLY A 66 0.95 -0.58 2.35
C GLY A 66 2.31 -0.06 1.85
N CYS A 67 3.34 -0.14 2.71
CA CYS A 67 4.68 0.43 2.49
C CYS A 67 5.38 -0.05 1.21
N GLY A 68 4.92 -1.15 0.60
CA GLY A 68 5.47 -1.68 -0.63
C GLY A 68 6.96 -1.99 -0.51
N GLU A 69 7.80 -1.27 -1.26
CA GLU A 69 9.26 -1.40 -1.21
C GLU A 69 9.91 -0.62 -0.06
N GLY A 70 9.13 0.17 0.68
CA GLY A 70 9.56 0.80 1.92
C GLY A 70 10.33 2.12 1.78
N ALA A 71 10.32 2.77 0.62
CA ALA A 71 11.05 4.03 0.42
C ALA A 71 10.60 5.14 1.40
N ASP A 72 9.29 5.23 1.66
CA ASP A 72 8.71 6.16 2.63
C ASP A 72 9.09 5.77 4.07
N ALA A 73 8.89 4.51 4.47
CA ALA A 73 9.30 4.01 5.77
C ALA A 73 10.80 4.25 6.08
N VAL A 74 11.69 4.01 5.11
CA VAL A 74 13.13 4.25 5.27
C VAL A 74 13.44 5.74 5.38
N TRP A 75 12.76 6.59 4.62
CA TRP A 75 12.94 8.03 4.72
C TRP A 75 12.47 8.56 6.08
N LEU A 76 11.27 8.16 6.53
CA LEU A 76 10.73 8.52 7.85
C LEU A 76 11.65 8.05 8.99
N ALA A 77 12.23 6.85 8.89
CA ALA A 77 13.16 6.36 9.92
C ALA A 77 14.49 7.14 9.98
N ARG A 78 14.87 7.85 8.91
CA ARG A 78 16.15 8.58 8.81
C ARG A 78 16.01 10.09 9.01
N ALA A 79 14.91 10.66 8.56
CA ALA A 79 14.74 12.11 8.39
C ALA A 79 13.36 12.62 8.85
N GLY A 80 12.44 11.72 9.22
CA GLY A 80 11.15 12.06 9.80
C GLY A 80 11.14 12.01 11.31
#